data_AF-A0A2N3QWY1-F1
#
_entry.id   AF-A0A2N3QWY1-F1
#
_cell.length_a   1.000
_cell.length_b   1.000
_cell.length_c   1.000
_cell.angle_alpha   90.00
_cell.angle_beta   90.00
_cell.angle_gamma   90.00
#
_symmetry.space_group_name_H-M   'P 1'
#
loop_
_entity.id
_entity.type
_entity.pdbx_description
1 polymer ?
#
loop_
_entity_poly.entity_id
_entity_poly.type
_entity_poly.pdbx_seq_one_letter_code
_entity_poly.pdbx_strand_id
1 'polypeptide(L)'
;MSFTRFTNANWDTDGTMHIWDAWNRADYTVYADYTPRFADEFGYQAPPAWSTLVGAVYDEKLEPFGDQMLVHQKASGGNYKLARGMRGHITPGDLNDVSFGGVVHGTPKDGEHSWLIPTDDWADIEDWHWATQLQQAQAMRFGVEHMRSLEPVNAGALIWQLNDDWPVVSWAAVDFNGHRKPVWYASRDFFAARLTTIQPRTSEEYRATHSWEGVKTDTDHLELIVLNDTREPWTGSWTVERRTLAGDVLATQRIDDVTIDVADHCGFPLNEDVAQLGDAANELIVATPSDNAFPRVIFNGAEIIDQRLAAPADAFSATAEHTADGVELTVTAREYVRDLFCMVDKVDPDAHVEEGMVSLLPGESVALHITTDYTGDPADFAAANVLRTANDLKR
;
A
#
# COMPACT_ATOMS: atom_id res chain seq x y z
N MET A 1 14.46 4.21 -20.48
CA MET A 1 15.36 4.27 -21.65
C MET A 1 16.15 5.59 -21.61
N SER A 2 17.43 5.59 -22.00
CA SER A 2 18.24 6.81 -22.05
C SER A 2 18.11 7.49 -23.42
N PHE A 3 17.91 8.81 -23.42
CA PHE A 3 17.90 9.65 -24.63
C PHE A 3 19.27 10.31 -24.87
N THR A 4 20.20 10.14 -23.92
CA THR A 4 21.54 10.73 -23.96
C THR A 4 22.54 9.75 -24.54
N ARG A 5 23.31 10.21 -25.53
CA ARG A 5 24.32 9.38 -26.19
C ARG A 5 25.39 8.93 -25.18
N PHE A 6 25.68 7.62 -25.15
CA PHE A 6 26.65 6.98 -24.26
C PHE A 6 26.27 6.90 -22.78
N THR A 7 24.99 7.15 -22.46
CA THR A 7 24.44 6.97 -21.11
C THR A 7 23.71 5.63 -21.04
N ASN A 8 23.88 4.87 -19.97
CA ASN A 8 23.18 3.60 -19.79
C ASN A 8 21.66 3.80 -19.69
N ALA A 9 20.87 2.84 -20.18
CA ALA A 9 19.44 2.82 -19.90
C ALA A 9 19.18 2.55 -18.39
N ASN A 10 18.04 3.03 -17.88
CA ASN A 10 17.63 2.90 -16.47
C ASN A 10 18.62 3.52 -15.49
N TRP A 11 19.25 4.63 -15.89
CA TRP A 11 19.98 5.46 -14.95
C TRP A 11 18.99 6.43 -14.30
N ASP A 12 18.91 6.41 -12.98
CA ASP A 12 18.00 7.25 -12.18
C ASP A 12 18.13 8.76 -12.49
N THR A 13 19.32 9.20 -12.86
CA THR A 13 19.62 10.61 -13.15
C THR A 13 19.46 11.03 -14.62
N ASP A 14 19.10 10.12 -15.55
CA ASP A 14 18.93 10.44 -16.99
C ASP A 14 17.78 9.67 -17.65
N GLY A 15 16.84 10.41 -18.23
CA GLY A 15 15.73 9.84 -19.02
C GLY A 15 14.70 9.10 -18.17
N THR A 16 14.21 7.96 -18.67
CA THR A 16 13.23 7.14 -17.97
C THR A 16 13.84 5.88 -17.38
N MET A 17 13.27 5.40 -16.28
CA MET A 17 13.74 4.28 -15.50
C MET A 17 12.65 3.25 -15.22
N HIS A 18 13.00 1.98 -15.43
CA HIS A 18 12.23 0.83 -14.95
C HIS A 18 12.77 0.32 -13.61
N ILE A 19 11.93 0.29 -12.58
CA ILE A 19 12.29 -0.14 -11.22
C ILE A 19 11.64 -1.50 -10.93
N TRP A 20 12.33 -2.56 -11.34
CA TRP A 20 11.81 -3.93 -11.32
C TRP A 20 12.44 -4.83 -10.25
N ASP A 21 13.48 -4.35 -9.57
CA ASP A 21 14.10 -5.09 -8.47
C ASP A 21 13.19 -5.20 -7.25
N ALA A 22 12.38 -4.18 -6.93
CA ALA A 22 11.35 -4.22 -5.87
C ALA A 22 10.42 -5.44 -5.97
N TRP A 23 10.03 -5.85 -7.20
CA TRP A 23 9.24 -7.07 -7.41
C TRP A 23 10.11 -8.32 -7.54
N ASN A 24 11.23 -8.22 -8.27
CA ASN A 24 11.95 -9.42 -8.68
C ASN A 24 12.96 -9.94 -7.65
N ARG A 25 13.54 -9.06 -6.82
CA ARG A 25 14.79 -9.36 -6.10
C ARG A 25 14.87 -8.78 -4.69
N ALA A 26 14.35 -7.58 -4.48
CA ALA A 26 14.48 -6.80 -3.25
C ALA A 26 13.12 -6.65 -2.56
N ASP A 27 13.16 -6.08 -1.36
CA ASP A 27 11.97 -5.61 -0.69
C ASP A 27 11.39 -4.35 -1.35
N TYR A 28 10.09 -4.06 -1.21
CA TYR A 28 9.50 -2.86 -1.83
C TYR A 28 10.08 -1.56 -1.25
N THR A 29 10.65 -1.58 -0.04
CA THR A 29 11.32 -0.42 0.55
C THR A 29 12.50 0.09 -0.28
N VAL A 30 13.04 -0.73 -1.19
CA VAL A 30 14.07 -0.32 -2.15
C VAL A 30 13.62 0.85 -3.04
N TYR A 31 12.31 1.12 -3.18
CA TYR A 31 11.85 2.32 -3.88
C TYR A 31 12.46 3.61 -3.29
N ALA A 32 12.71 3.66 -1.98
CA ALA A 32 13.32 4.81 -1.31
C ALA A 32 14.80 5.03 -1.71
N ASP A 33 15.44 4.04 -2.34
CA ASP A 33 16.81 4.15 -2.86
C ASP A 33 16.88 4.79 -4.24
N TYR A 34 15.75 4.91 -4.93
CA TYR A 34 15.69 5.49 -6.25
C TYR A 34 15.32 6.97 -6.20
N THR A 35 15.97 7.77 -7.05
CA THR A 35 15.62 9.18 -7.30
C THR A 35 15.43 9.44 -8.80
N PRO A 36 14.52 8.69 -9.45
CA PRO A 36 14.43 8.66 -10.91
C PRO A 36 13.92 10.00 -11.45
N ARG A 37 14.46 10.45 -12.58
CA ARG A 37 13.88 11.61 -13.29
C ARG A 37 12.44 11.36 -13.73
N PHE A 38 12.16 10.13 -14.17
CA PHE A 38 10.83 9.66 -14.53
C PHE A 38 10.81 8.13 -14.41
N ALA A 39 9.93 7.58 -13.59
CA ALA A 39 9.76 6.13 -13.48
C ALA A 39 8.64 5.69 -14.42
N ASP A 40 8.98 5.06 -15.55
CA ASP A 40 7.99 4.68 -16.57
C ASP A 40 7.49 3.24 -16.46
N GLU A 41 8.15 2.39 -15.65
CA GLU A 41 7.60 1.08 -15.25
C GLU A 41 8.09 0.66 -13.87
N PHE A 42 7.17 0.27 -13.01
CA PHE A 42 7.41 -0.42 -11.74
C PHE A 42 6.06 -0.96 -11.24
N GLY A 43 6.06 -2.07 -10.50
CA GLY A 43 4.81 -2.67 -10.08
C GLY A 43 5.00 -3.78 -9.06
N TYR A 44 3.92 -4.13 -8.38
CA TYR A 44 3.80 -5.32 -7.53
C TYR A 44 2.62 -6.19 -7.99
N GLN A 45 2.72 -7.53 -7.96
CA GLN A 45 1.59 -8.38 -8.34
C GLN A 45 0.59 -8.57 -7.20
N ALA A 46 -0.64 -8.94 -7.57
CA ALA A 46 -1.63 -9.57 -6.72
C ALA A 46 -2.60 -10.42 -7.57
N PRO A 47 -3.30 -11.41 -6.98
CA PRO A 47 -4.38 -12.11 -7.66
C PRO A 47 -5.50 -11.14 -8.09
N PRO A 48 -6.33 -11.52 -9.08
CA PRO A 48 -7.47 -10.70 -9.50
C PRO A 48 -8.55 -10.66 -8.40
N ALA A 49 -9.70 -10.01 -8.64
CA ALA A 49 -10.82 -10.09 -7.70
C ALA A 49 -11.22 -11.55 -7.46
N TRP A 50 -11.87 -11.81 -6.32
CA TRP A 50 -12.20 -13.16 -5.89
C TRP A 50 -13.10 -13.88 -6.91
N SER A 51 -14.16 -13.22 -7.37
CA SER A 51 -15.07 -13.71 -8.41
C SER A 51 -14.33 -14.09 -9.71
N THR A 52 -13.39 -13.25 -10.16
CA THR A 52 -12.53 -13.51 -11.32
C THR A 52 -11.62 -14.71 -11.10
N LEU A 53 -11.04 -14.84 -9.91
CA LEU A 53 -10.16 -15.95 -9.56
C LEU A 53 -10.92 -17.28 -9.57
N VAL A 54 -12.03 -17.37 -8.82
CA VAL A 54 -12.81 -18.63 -8.69
C VAL A 54 -13.62 -18.95 -9.96
N GLY A 55 -13.83 -17.97 -10.83
CA GLY A 55 -14.37 -18.18 -12.17
C GLY A 55 -13.38 -18.82 -13.16
N ALA A 56 -12.09 -18.87 -12.85
CA ALA A 56 -11.04 -19.41 -13.72
C ALA A 56 -10.24 -20.59 -13.12
N VAL A 57 -10.14 -20.66 -11.80
CA VAL A 57 -9.34 -21.68 -11.09
C VAL A 57 -10.27 -22.69 -10.41
N TYR A 58 -10.19 -23.95 -10.83
CA TYR A 58 -11.05 -25.05 -10.38
C TYR A 58 -10.25 -26.20 -9.75
N ASP A 59 -9.16 -25.88 -9.04
CA ASP A 59 -8.41 -26.88 -8.28
C ASP A 59 -9.33 -27.56 -7.24
N GLU A 60 -9.14 -28.86 -6.97
CA GLU A 60 -9.96 -29.60 -5.99
C GLU A 60 -9.88 -28.95 -4.60
N LYS A 61 -8.68 -28.49 -4.24
CA LYS A 61 -8.43 -27.60 -3.12
C LYS A 61 -7.82 -26.32 -3.68
N LEU A 62 -8.49 -25.20 -3.50
CA LEU A 62 -7.99 -23.90 -3.94
C LEU A 62 -6.87 -23.44 -2.98
N GLU A 63 -5.64 -23.36 -3.48
CA GLU A 63 -4.46 -23.01 -2.70
C GLU A 63 -3.52 -22.09 -3.50
N PRO A 64 -2.64 -21.31 -2.85
CA PRO A 64 -1.74 -20.39 -3.54
C PRO A 64 -0.79 -21.08 -4.52
N PHE A 65 -0.53 -22.37 -4.37
CA PHE A 65 0.39 -23.14 -5.20
C PHE A 65 -0.29 -24.32 -5.90
N GLY A 66 -1.63 -24.32 -6.02
CA GLY A 66 -2.39 -25.32 -6.76
C GLY A 66 -2.06 -25.33 -8.26
N ASP A 67 -2.30 -26.45 -8.94
CA ASP A 67 -1.91 -26.66 -10.33
C ASP A 67 -2.56 -25.62 -11.27
N GLN A 68 -3.87 -25.39 -11.17
CA GLN A 68 -4.57 -24.39 -11.99
C GLN A 68 -4.26 -22.96 -11.55
N MET A 69 -4.06 -22.71 -10.24
CA MET A 69 -3.58 -21.41 -9.76
C MET A 69 -2.26 -21.03 -10.45
N LEU A 70 -1.30 -21.96 -10.50
CA LEU A 70 0.00 -21.73 -11.13
C LEU A 70 -0.06 -21.61 -12.65
N VAL A 71 -1.07 -22.18 -13.32
CA VAL A 71 -1.33 -21.90 -14.74
C VAL A 71 -1.67 -20.43 -14.96
N HIS A 72 -2.36 -19.78 -14.01
CA HIS A 72 -2.73 -18.37 -14.06
C HIS A 72 -1.68 -17.44 -13.43
N GLN A 73 -0.47 -17.94 -13.16
CA GLN A 73 0.70 -17.15 -12.77
C GLN A 73 1.78 -17.26 -13.86
N LYS A 74 2.12 -16.14 -14.50
CA LYS A 74 3.09 -16.11 -15.62
C LYS A 74 4.43 -15.48 -15.29
N ALA A 75 4.54 -14.73 -14.19
CA ALA A 75 5.83 -14.29 -13.71
C ALA A 75 6.64 -15.49 -13.20
N SER A 76 7.89 -15.59 -13.64
CA SER A 76 8.80 -16.63 -13.14
C SER A 76 8.92 -16.53 -11.61
N GLY A 77 8.46 -17.58 -10.93
CA GLY A 77 8.39 -17.63 -9.47
C GLY A 77 7.41 -16.64 -8.84
N GLY A 78 6.36 -16.21 -9.54
CA GLY A 78 5.49 -15.11 -9.08
C GLY A 78 4.86 -15.33 -7.72
N ASN A 79 4.20 -16.48 -7.46
CA ASN A 79 3.57 -16.73 -6.16
C ASN A 79 4.61 -16.92 -5.04
N TYR A 80 5.81 -17.41 -5.37
CA TYR A 80 6.94 -17.39 -4.45
C TYR A 80 7.39 -15.94 -4.13
N LYS A 81 7.42 -15.04 -5.12
CA LYS A 81 7.77 -13.62 -4.91
C LYS A 81 6.74 -12.91 -4.05
N LEU A 82 5.45 -13.23 -4.21
CA LEU A 82 4.38 -12.77 -3.31
C LEU A 82 4.65 -13.22 -1.87
N ALA A 83 4.85 -14.51 -1.65
CA ALA A 83 5.18 -15.08 -0.35
C ALA A 83 6.42 -14.43 0.29
N ARG A 84 7.49 -14.29 -0.49
CA ARG A 84 8.75 -13.64 -0.08
C ARG A 84 8.56 -12.18 0.29
N GLY A 85 7.82 -11.44 -0.52
CA GLY A 85 7.64 -10.00 -0.36
C GLY A 85 6.84 -9.64 0.88
N MET A 86 5.93 -10.50 1.34
CA MET A 86 5.14 -10.24 2.54
C MET A 86 5.96 -10.34 3.83
N ARG A 87 7.19 -10.89 3.79
CA ARG A 87 8.03 -11.14 4.95
C ARG A 87 8.54 -9.83 5.55
N GLY A 88 8.32 -9.64 6.84
CA GLY A 88 8.66 -8.41 7.55
C GLY A 88 7.59 -7.32 7.45
N HIS A 89 6.61 -7.49 6.55
CA HIS A 89 5.55 -6.50 6.31
C HIS A 89 4.20 -6.96 6.87
N ILE A 90 3.67 -8.04 6.29
CA ILE A 90 2.37 -8.62 6.63
C ILE A 90 2.54 -9.93 7.40
N THR A 91 3.69 -10.58 7.20
CA THR A 91 3.88 -11.98 7.52
C THR A 91 5.27 -12.12 8.17
N PRO A 92 5.46 -12.97 9.21
CA PRO A 92 6.74 -13.02 9.94
C PRO A 92 7.91 -13.48 9.07
N GLY A 93 9.13 -13.12 9.45
CA GLY A 93 10.38 -13.55 8.81
C GLY A 93 11.07 -12.43 8.03
N ASP A 94 12.19 -12.76 7.38
CA ASP A 94 12.98 -11.88 6.52
C ASP A 94 12.80 -12.28 5.05
N LEU A 95 12.91 -11.29 4.15
CA LEU A 95 12.84 -11.50 2.70
C LEU A 95 13.90 -12.52 2.20
N ASN A 96 15.01 -12.70 2.93
CA ASN A 96 16.06 -13.67 2.61
C ASN A 96 15.86 -15.05 3.22
N ASP A 97 14.78 -15.29 3.97
CA ASP A 97 14.46 -16.63 4.50
C ASP A 97 14.09 -17.63 3.40
N VAL A 98 13.70 -17.12 2.23
CA VAL A 98 13.25 -17.92 1.08
C VAL A 98 14.11 -17.61 -0.16
N SER A 99 14.45 -18.65 -0.94
CA SER A 99 15.21 -18.51 -2.19
C SER A 99 14.58 -19.28 -3.35
N PHE A 100 14.56 -18.67 -4.53
CA PHE A 100 14.04 -19.30 -5.75
C PHE A 100 15.00 -20.42 -6.17
N GLY A 101 14.58 -21.68 -6.04
CA GLY A 101 15.46 -22.86 -6.21
C GLY A 101 15.78 -23.61 -4.92
N GLY A 102 15.22 -23.19 -3.79
CA GLY A 102 15.00 -24.07 -2.63
C GLY A 102 16.16 -24.20 -1.64
N VAL A 103 16.99 -23.19 -1.44
CA VAL A 103 17.92 -23.21 -0.29
C VAL A 103 18.38 -21.84 0.21
N VAL A 104 18.31 -21.65 1.52
CA VAL A 104 19.28 -20.85 2.29
C VAL A 104 20.04 -21.84 3.21
N HIS A 105 21.33 -22.09 2.94
CA HIS A 105 22.23 -23.02 3.67
C HIS A 105 21.98 -24.56 3.57
N GLY A 106 22.18 -25.17 2.41
CA GLY A 106 21.96 -26.61 2.17
C GLY A 106 21.84 -26.98 0.68
N THR A 107 21.52 -28.23 0.38
CA THR A 107 21.20 -28.70 -0.99
C THR A 107 19.76 -29.22 -0.96
N PRO A 108 18.85 -28.83 -1.88
CA PRO A 108 17.49 -29.35 -1.86
C PRO A 108 17.55 -30.84 -2.16
N LYS A 109 16.93 -31.65 -1.31
CA LYS A 109 16.58 -33.01 -1.68
C LYS A 109 15.17 -32.95 -2.26
N ASP A 110 15.09 -33.31 -3.53
CA ASP A 110 13.88 -33.87 -4.14
C ASP A 110 12.71 -32.91 -4.36
N GLY A 111 12.78 -32.05 -5.40
CA GLY A 111 11.63 -31.61 -6.23
C GLY A 111 10.38 -30.96 -5.59
N GLU A 112 10.27 -30.93 -4.27
CA GLU A 112 9.20 -30.30 -3.50
C GLU A 112 9.55 -28.83 -3.27
N HIS A 113 8.52 -28.04 -2.96
CA HIS A 113 8.55 -26.61 -2.71
C HIS A 113 9.42 -26.22 -1.50
N SER A 114 10.72 -26.51 -1.54
CA SER A 114 11.71 -26.28 -0.48
C SER A 114 11.96 -24.79 -0.15
N TRP A 115 11.16 -23.89 -0.74
CA TRP A 115 11.13 -22.46 -0.50
C TRP A 115 9.90 -22.00 0.30
N LEU A 116 8.91 -22.86 0.52
CA LEU A 116 7.76 -22.54 1.38
C LEU A 116 8.15 -22.79 2.84
N ILE A 117 7.82 -21.83 3.69
CA ILE A 117 8.01 -21.91 5.13
C ILE A 117 6.64 -21.98 5.83
N PRO A 118 6.55 -22.31 7.13
CA PRO A 118 5.26 -22.54 7.80
C PRO A 118 4.26 -21.38 7.69
N THR A 119 4.76 -20.15 7.53
CA THR A 119 3.95 -18.95 7.36
C THR A 119 3.46 -18.73 5.92
N ASP A 120 3.79 -19.63 4.98
CA ASP A 120 3.16 -19.71 3.65
C ASP A 120 1.98 -20.70 3.63
N ASP A 121 1.77 -21.45 4.72
CA ASP A 121 0.64 -22.36 4.89
C ASP A 121 -0.56 -21.60 5.47
N TRP A 122 -1.34 -21.01 4.56
CA TRP A 122 -2.54 -20.26 4.92
C TRP A 122 -3.69 -21.22 5.21
N ALA A 123 -4.28 -21.10 6.41
CA ALA A 123 -5.45 -21.90 6.79
C ALA A 123 -6.65 -21.67 5.86
N ASP A 124 -6.73 -20.47 5.27
CA ASP A 124 -7.75 -20.07 4.30
C ASP A 124 -7.09 -19.29 3.15
N ILE A 125 -7.37 -19.69 1.91
CA ILE A 125 -6.90 -19.02 0.70
C ILE A 125 -7.43 -17.58 0.59
N GLU A 126 -8.59 -17.27 1.18
CA GLU A 126 -9.13 -15.92 1.20
C GLU A 126 -8.27 -14.95 2.00
N ASP A 127 -7.51 -15.43 2.99
CA ASP A 127 -6.55 -14.60 3.72
C ASP A 127 -5.31 -14.32 2.90
N TRP A 128 -4.79 -15.32 2.19
CA TRP A 128 -3.69 -15.11 1.25
C TRP A 128 -4.09 -14.13 0.14
N HIS A 129 -5.31 -14.26 -0.38
CA HIS A 129 -5.87 -13.39 -1.41
C HIS A 129 -5.93 -11.94 -0.94
N TRP A 130 -6.47 -11.70 0.27
CA TRP A 130 -6.48 -10.36 0.87
C TRP A 130 -5.07 -9.84 1.13
N ALA A 131 -4.21 -10.63 1.77
CA ALA A 131 -2.85 -10.24 2.14
C ALA A 131 -2.03 -9.80 0.93
N THR A 132 -2.12 -10.52 -0.19
CA THR A 132 -1.40 -10.19 -1.42
C THR A 132 -1.93 -8.93 -2.10
N GLN A 133 -3.25 -8.70 -2.14
CA GLN A 133 -3.80 -7.45 -2.65
C GLN A 133 -3.48 -6.24 -1.76
N LEU A 134 -3.49 -6.42 -0.44
CA LEU A 134 -3.07 -5.40 0.52
C LEU A 134 -1.60 -5.05 0.33
N GLN A 135 -0.74 -6.06 0.17
CA GLN A 135 0.69 -5.87 -0.08
C GLN A 135 0.93 -5.07 -1.37
N GLN A 136 0.22 -5.40 -2.45
CA GLN A 136 0.30 -4.65 -3.69
C GLN A 136 -0.05 -3.17 -3.47
N ALA A 137 -1.14 -2.88 -2.78
CA ALA A 137 -1.53 -1.50 -2.49
C ALA A 137 -0.48 -0.76 -1.64
N GLN A 138 0.07 -1.39 -0.59
CA GLN A 138 1.09 -0.81 0.28
C GLN A 138 2.41 -0.55 -0.46
N ALA A 139 2.91 -1.52 -1.23
CA ALA A 139 4.14 -1.39 -1.99
C ALA A 139 4.06 -0.26 -3.02
N MET A 140 2.92 -0.15 -3.73
CA MET A 140 2.71 0.90 -4.71
C MET A 140 2.54 2.28 -4.06
N ARG A 141 1.81 2.37 -2.94
CA ARG A 141 1.70 3.61 -2.16
C ARG A 141 3.08 4.11 -1.72
N PHE A 142 3.88 3.22 -1.11
CA PHE A 142 5.24 3.53 -0.66
C PHE A 142 6.10 4.10 -1.81
N GLY A 143 6.15 3.40 -2.94
CA GLY A 143 6.97 3.81 -4.07
C GLY A 143 6.51 5.12 -4.71
N VAL A 144 5.20 5.29 -4.94
CA VAL A 144 4.66 6.48 -5.61
C VAL A 144 4.73 7.72 -4.71
N GLU A 145 4.38 7.61 -3.44
CA GLU A 145 4.48 8.74 -2.50
C GLU A 145 5.93 9.20 -2.37
N HIS A 146 6.89 8.27 -2.26
CA HIS A 146 8.32 8.60 -2.29
C HIS A 146 8.69 9.32 -3.59
N MET A 147 8.41 8.73 -4.76
CA MET A 147 8.78 9.33 -6.04
C MET A 147 8.17 10.72 -6.24
N ARG A 148 6.87 10.91 -5.96
CA ARG A 148 6.24 12.23 -6.07
C ARG A 148 6.86 13.22 -5.10
N SER A 149 7.21 12.81 -3.88
CA SER A 149 7.85 13.67 -2.89
C SER A 149 9.26 14.17 -3.26
N LEU A 150 9.81 13.70 -4.39
CA LEU A 150 11.09 14.14 -4.96
C LEU A 150 10.94 15.20 -6.05
N GLU A 151 9.77 15.78 -6.30
CA GLU A 151 9.62 16.96 -7.18
C GLU A 151 10.70 18.02 -6.83
N PRO A 152 11.36 18.68 -7.80
CA PRO A 152 11.28 18.53 -9.26
C PRO A 152 12.32 17.55 -9.83
N VAL A 153 12.92 16.71 -8.99
CA VAL A 153 13.85 15.66 -9.43
C VAL A 153 13.07 14.59 -10.19
N ASN A 154 12.05 14.01 -9.57
CA ASN A 154 11.12 13.12 -10.24
C ASN A 154 9.97 13.92 -10.85
N ALA A 155 9.74 13.77 -12.15
CA ALA A 155 8.68 14.45 -12.89
C ALA A 155 7.62 13.47 -13.41
N GLY A 156 7.54 12.25 -12.84
CA GLY A 156 6.53 11.28 -13.23
C GLY A 156 6.76 9.86 -12.74
N ALA A 157 5.64 9.17 -12.55
CA ALA A 157 5.56 7.78 -12.13
C ALA A 157 4.42 7.09 -12.90
N LEU A 158 4.74 6.08 -13.71
CA LEU A 158 3.79 5.24 -14.43
C LEU A 158 3.84 3.83 -13.86
N ILE A 159 2.75 3.42 -13.22
CA ILE A 159 2.65 2.09 -12.63
C ILE A 159 2.44 1.03 -13.72
N TRP A 160 3.17 -0.08 -13.59
CA TRP A 160 2.90 -1.31 -14.31
C TRP A 160 1.98 -2.17 -13.42
N GLN A 161 0.73 -2.48 -13.78
CA GLN A 161 0.02 -2.09 -15.01
C GLN A 161 -1.43 -1.69 -14.69
N LEU A 162 -2.15 -1.13 -15.67
CA LEU A 162 -3.53 -0.70 -15.46
C LEU A 162 -4.52 -1.88 -15.46
N ASN A 163 -4.50 -2.72 -16.49
CA ASN A 163 -5.53 -3.71 -16.78
C ASN A 163 -4.97 -5.11 -17.12
N ASP A 164 -5.85 -6.12 -17.16
CA ASP A 164 -5.54 -7.47 -17.63
C ASP A 164 -6.22 -7.82 -18.96
N ASP A 165 -5.68 -8.80 -19.69
CA ASP A 165 -6.22 -9.34 -20.95
C ASP A 165 -6.85 -10.74 -20.81
N TRP A 166 -6.73 -11.37 -19.64
CA TRP A 166 -7.37 -12.64 -19.25
C TRP A 166 -7.33 -12.80 -17.71
N PRO A 167 -8.09 -13.73 -17.09
CA PRO A 167 -8.03 -13.95 -15.65
C PRO A 167 -6.63 -14.41 -15.20
N VAL A 168 -5.88 -13.60 -14.47
CA VAL A 168 -4.46 -13.88 -14.19
C VAL A 168 -3.99 -13.21 -12.89
N VAL A 169 -2.98 -13.78 -12.23
CA VAL A 169 -2.21 -13.09 -11.19
C VAL A 169 -1.22 -12.14 -11.87
N SER A 170 -1.43 -10.83 -11.68
CA SER A 170 -0.68 -9.78 -12.39
C SER A 170 -0.50 -8.53 -11.56
N TRP A 171 0.13 -7.53 -12.17
CA TRP A 171 0.32 -6.20 -11.60
C TRP A 171 -0.84 -5.24 -11.86
N ALA A 172 -1.96 -5.71 -12.43
CA ALA A 172 -3.05 -4.84 -12.84
C ALA A 172 -3.77 -4.21 -11.65
N ALA A 173 -4.15 -2.93 -11.78
CA ALA A 173 -5.05 -2.26 -10.85
C ALA A 173 -6.52 -2.61 -11.09
N VAL A 174 -6.89 -2.92 -12.33
CA VAL A 174 -8.22 -3.40 -12.73
C VAL A 174 -8.06 -4.78 -13.37
N ASP A 175 -8.79 -5.78 -12.89
CA ASP A 175 -8.68 -7.12 -13.43
C ASP A 175 -9.41 -7.32 -14.78
N PHE A 176 -9.36 -8.54 -15.30
CA PHE A 176 -9.94 -8.89 -16.59
C PHE A 176 -11.46 -8.69 -16.67
N ASN A 177 -12.19 -8.94 -15.58
CA ASN A 177 -13.64 -8.76 -15.53
C ASN A 177 -14.03 -7.31 -15.25
N GLY A 178 -13.05 -6.41 -15.07
CA GLY A 178 -13.28 -4.99 -14.80
C GLY A 178 -13.32 -4.63 -13.33
N HIS A 179 -13.03 -5.57 -12.42
CA HIS A 179 -13.02 -5.28 -10.99
C HIS A 179 -11.81 -4.42 -10.61
N ARG A 180 -12.06 -3.35 -9.86
CA ARG A 180 -11.03 -2.50 -9.27
C ARG A 180 -10.43 -3.22 -8.06
N LYS A 181 -9.13 -3.52 -8.11
CA LYS A 181 -8.37 -4.08 -6.98
C LYS A 181 -8.07 -2.98 -5.95
N PRO A 182 -7.70 -3.33 -4.69
CA PRO A 182 -7.27 -2.39 -3.67
C PRO A 182 -6.27 -1.32 -4.14
N VAL A 183 -5.29 -1.70 -4.97
CA VAL A 183 -4.30 -0.75 -5.52
C VAL A 183 -4.92 0.34 -6.38
N TRP A 184 -6.06 0.10 -7.04
CA TRP A 184 -6.78 1.13 -7.79
C TRP A 184 -7.27 2.25 -6.87
N TYR A 185 -7.86 1.89 -5.72
CA TYR A 185 -8.34 2.86 -4.73
C TYR A 185 -7.16 3.58 -4.07
N ALA A 186 -6.12 2.84 -3.69
CA ALA A 186 -4.89 3.45 -3.18
C ALA A 186 -4.28 4.45 -4.19
N SER A 187 -4.35 4.13 -5.50
CA SER A 187 -3.83 5.00 -6.55
C SER A 187 -4.57 6.32 -6.71
N ARG A 188 -5.87 6.35 -6.41
CA ARG A 188 -6.63 7.59 -6.34
C ARG A 188 -6.03 8.55 -5.30
N ASP A 189 -5.56 8.01 -4.18
CA ASP A 189 -4.98 8.81 -3.10
C ASP A 189 -3.55 9.24 -3.43
N PHE A 190 -2.67 8.30 -3.78
CA PHE A 190 -1.26 8.63 -4.04
C PHE A 190 -1.03 9.36 -5.37
N PHE A 191 -2.02 9.41 -6.26
CA PHE A 191 -2.05 10.30 -7.44
C PHE A 191 -3.02 11.48 -7.29
N ALA A 192 -3.51 11.78 -6.09
CA ALA A 192 -4.33 12.96 -5.87
C ALA A 192 -3.59 14.23 -6.34
N ALA A 193 -4.35 15.15 -6.97
CA ALA A 193 -3.79 16.40 -7.53
C ALA A 193 -3.16 17.29 -6.46
N ARG A 194 -3.58 17.13 -5.20
CA ARG A 194 -2.93 17.66 -4.02
C ARG A 194 -2.53 16.48 -3.15
N LEU A 195 -1.23 16.26 -3.02
CA LEU A 195 -0.68 15.16 -2.22
C LEU A 195 0.03 15.74 -1.00
N THR A 196 -0.09 15.04 0.12
CA THR A 196 0.78 15.28 1.26
C THR A 196 1.25 13.93 1.78
N THR A 197 2.52 13.84 2.16
CA THR A 197 3.14 12.62 2.67
C THR A 197 4.20 12.97 3.70
N ILE A 198 4.37 12.11 4.70
CA ILE A 198 5.51 12.21 5.62
C ILE A 198 6.63 11.35 5.07
N GLN A 199 7.83 11.92 4.92
CA GLN A 199 8.95 11.24 4.26
C GLN A 199 10.25 11.45 5.03
N PRO A 200 11.13 10.43 5.10
CA PRO A 200 12.47 10.59 5.65
C PRO A 200 13.33 11.45 4.72
N ARG A 201 14.11 12.36 5.31
CA ARG A 201 14.94 13.34 4.59
C ARG A 201 16.32 13.50 5.22
N THR A 202 17.25 14.03 4.42
CA THR A 202 18.62 14.31 4.81
C THR A 202 18.85 15.81 4.81
N SER A 203 19.12 16.39 5.99
CA SER A 203 19.44 17.80 6.15
C SER A 203 20.77 18.17 5.47
N GLU A 204 20.95 19.45 5.14
CA GLU A 204 22.24 19.94 4.62
C GLU A 204 23.38 19.78 5.64
N GLU A 205 23.08 19.95 6.94
CA GLU A 205 24.04 19.78 8.03
C GLU A 205 24.53 18.34 8.14
N TYR A 206 23.61 17.36 8.10
CA TYR A 206 23.97 15.95 8.13
C TYR A 206 24.77 15.55 6.89
N ARG A 207 24.34 16.00 5.71
CA ARG A 207 25.05 15.76 4.44
C ARG A 207 26.47 16.31 4.46
N ALA A 208 26.69 17.50 5.01
CA ALA A 208 28.01 18.13 5.08
C ALA A 208 29.04 17.31 5.89
N THR A 209 28.57 16.47 6.82
CA THR A 209 29.41 15.70 7.74
C THR A 209 29.42 14.20 7.48
N HIS A 210 28.43 13.67 6.76
CA HIS A 210 28.24 12.22 6.53
C HIS A 210 28.23 11.83 5.05
N SER A 211 28.45 12.78 4.13
CA SER A 211 28.59 12.47 2.70
C SER A 211 29.97 11.89 2.38
N TRP A 212 29.99 10.70 1.76
CA TRP A 212 31.20 10.08 1.22
C TRP A 212 30.99 9.70 -0.25
N GLU A 213 32.04 9.79 -1.07
CA GLU A 213 31.95 9.51 -2.51
C GLU A 213 31.41 8.09 -2.76
N GLY A 214 30.33 8.00 -3.54
CA GLY A 214 29.69 6.74 -3.92
C GLY A 214 28.84 6.08 -2.83
N VAL A 215 28.62 6.74 -1.68
CA VAL A 215 27.78 6.22 -0.59
C VAL A 215 26.56 7.14 -0.44
N LYS A 216 25.36 6.56 -0.56
CA LYS A 216 24.10 7.28 -0.28
C LYS A 216 24.11 7.74 1.18
N THR A 217 23.87 9.02 1.40
CA THR A 217 23.75 9.56 2.76
C THR A 217 22.42 9.15 3.37
N ASP A 218 22.45 8.69 4.62
CA ASP A 218 21.25 8.36 5.36
C ASP A 218 20.36 9.59 5.62
N THR A 219 19.10 9.32 5.97
CA THR A 219 18.13 10.33 6.39
C THR A 219 18.21 10.54 7.90
N ASP A 220 18.10 11.78 8.36
CA ASP A 220 18.27 12.17 9.77
C ASP A 220 16.98 12.71 10.41
N HIS A 221 15.93 12.98 9.63
CA HIS A 221 14.66 13.48 10.14
C HIS A 221 13.47 13.11 9.23
N LEU A 222 12.25 13.34 9.72
CA LEU A 222 11.02 13.26 8.94
C LEU A 222 10.58 14.67 8.52
N GLU A 223 10.08 14.80 7.30
CA GLU A 223 9.41 16.01 6.82
C GLU A 223 7.98 15.71 6.37
N LEU A 224 7.06 16.64 6.62
CA LEU A 224 5.78 16.71 5.92
C LEU A 224 6.01 17.37 4.56
N ILE A 225 5.90 16.58 3.48
CA ILE A 225 6.01 17.06 2.11
C ILE A 225 4.62 17.36 1.58
N VAL A 226 4.39 18.60 1.15
CA VAL A 226 3.13 19.08 0.57
C VAL A 226 3.35 19.37 -0.91
N LEU A 227 2.51 18.81 -1.77
CA LEU A 227 2.58 18.94 -3.23
C LEU A 227 1.26 19.43 -3.82
N ASN A 228 1.33 20.42 -4.71
CA ASN A 228 0.17 20.99 -5.38
C ASN A 228 0.34 20.96 -6.89
N ASP A 229 -0.19 19.91 -7.54
CA ASP A 229 -0.16 19.77 -9.00
C ASP A 229 -1.32 20.55 -9.69
N THR A 230 -2.12 21.28 -8.91
CA THR A 230 -3.23 22.05 -9.44
C THR A 230 -2.78 23.39 -10.02
N ARG A 231 -3.70 24.06 -10.72
CA ARG A 231 -3.50 25.41 -11.26
C ARG A 231 -3.94 26.52 -10.30
N GLU A 232 -4.18 26.18 -9.04
CA GLU A 232 -4.65 27.10 -8.02
C GLU A 232 -3.69 27.06 -6.82
N PRO A 233 -3.13 28.21 -6.40
CA PRO A 233 -2.32 28.26 -5.20
C PRO A 233 -3.18 27.92 -3.98
N TRP A 234 -2.54 27.46 -2.92
CA TRP A 234 -3.21 27.19 -1.65
C TRP A 234 -2.46 27.83 -0.48
N THR A 235 -3.23 28.30 0.50
CA THR A 235 -2.71 28.78 1.77
C THR A 235 -3.53 28.17 2.91
N GLY A 236 -2.85 27.66 3.93
CA GLY A 236 -3.48 27.10 5.12
C GLY A 236 -2.47 26.71 6.18
N SER A 237 -2.84 25.76 7.03
CA SER A 237 -1.97 25.27 8.10
C SER A 237 -2.13 23.77 8.30
N TRP A 238 -1.17 23.15 8.99
CA TRP A 238 -1.22 21.75 9.37
C TRP A 238 -1.12 21.58 10.88
N THR A 239 -1.91 20.66 11.43
CA THR A 239 -1.70 20.12 12.78
C THR A 239 -1.16 18.70 12.63
N VAL A 240 0.07 18.48 13.11
CA VAL A 240 0.75 17.18 13.07
C VAL A 240 0.81 16.64 14.49
N GLU A 241 0.27 15.44 14.72
CA GLU A 241 0.16 14.85 16.04
C GLU A 241 0.73 13.44 16.06
N ARG A 242 1.60 13.17 17.03
CA ARG A 242 1.94 11.79 17.40
C ARG A 242 0.87 11.26 18.33
N ARG A 243 0.25 10.15 17.97
CA ARG A 243 -0.90 9.57 18.67
C ARG A 243 -0.71 8.09 18.96
N THR A 244 -1.36 7.58 19.98
CA THR A 244 -1.53 6.14 20.17
C THR A 244 -2.55 5.58 19.16
N LEU A 245 -2.56 4.27 18.94
CA LEU A 245 -3.60 3.60 18.11
C LEU A 245 -5.01 3.77 18.70
N ALA A 246 -5.12 3.97 20.02
CA ALA A 246 -6.37 4.28 20.73
C ALA A 246 -6.77 5.76 20.63
N GLY A 247 -5.95 6.61 20.00
CA GLY A 247 -6.28 7.99 19.65
C GLY A 247 -5.76 9.05 20.62
N ASP A 248 -5.06 8.66 21.69
CA ASP A 248 -4.47 9.60 22.65
C ASP A 248 -3.36 10.42 21.98
N VAL A 249 -3.43 11.74 22.10
CA VAL A 249 -2.40 12.65 21.58
C VAL A 249 -1.22 12.70 22.54
N LEU A 250 -0.04 12.36 22.04
CA LEU A 250 1.22 12.31 22.79
C LEU A 250 2.08 13.56 22.57
N ALA A 251 2.04 14.13 21.35
CA ALA A 251 2.72 15.37 21.00
C ALA A 251 1.99 16.06 19.83
N THR A 252 2.16 17.37 19.71
CA THR A 252 1.53 18.18 18.67
C THR A 252 2.48 19.24 18.15
N GLN A 253 2.61 19.33 16.83
CA GLN A 253 3.26 20.41 16.11
C GLN A 253 2.24 21.13 15.24
N ARG A 254 2.32 22.45 15.18
CA ARG A 254 1.57 23.26 14.20
C ARG A 254 2.53 23.83 13.17
N ILE A 255 2.12 23.78 11.91
CA ILE A 255 2.82 24.40 10.79
C ILE A 255 1.84 25.42 10.22
N ASP A 256 2.00 26.67 10.64
CA ASP A 256 1.13 27.78 10.26
C ASP A 256 1.64 28.47 8.97
N ASP A 257 0.77 29.25 8.33
CA ASP A 257 1.09 30.09 7.17
C ASP A 257 1.74 29.35 5.98
N VAL A 258 1.37 28.07 5.78
CA VAL A 258 1.83 27.28 4.63
C VAL A 258 1.21 27.87 3.37
N THR A 259 2.06 28.30 2.43
CA THR A 259 1.65 28.74 1.10
C THR A 259 2.38 27.91 0.07
N ILE A 260 1.63 27.35 -0.88
CA ILE A 260 2.15 26.54 -1.98
C ILE A 260 1.58 27.08 -3.29
N ASP A 261 2.44 27.38 -4.25
CA ASP A 261 2.01 27.93 -5.54
C ASP A 261 1.49 26.82 -6.47
N VAL A 262 1.15 27.17 -7.70
CA VAL A 262 0.74 26.25 -8.76
C VAL A 262 1.90 25.34 -9.19
N ALA A 263 1.64 24.03 -9.31
CA ALA A 263 2.65 23.03 -9.69
C ALA A 263 3.94 23.15 -8.85
N ASP A 264 3.77 23.20 -7.52
CA ASP A 264 4.85 23.45 -6.56
C ASP A 264 4.85 22.41 -5.43
N HIS A 265 5.94 22.36 -4.68
CA HIS A 265 6.13 21.47 -3.54
C HIS A 265 6.92 22.17 -2.43
N CYS A 266 6.69 21.76 -1.18
CA CYS A 266 7.50 22.21 -0.05
C CYS A 266 7.58 21.13 1.03
N GLY A 267 8.66 21.17 1.81
CA GLY A 267 8.91 20.26 2.93
C GLY A 267 8.97 21.02 4.25
N PHE A 268 8.40 20.43 5.30
CA PHE A 268 8.42 20.96 6.66
C PHE A 268 8.99 19.92 7.62
N PRO A 269 10.19 20.13 8.20
CA PRO A 269 10.73 19.26 9.23
C PRO A 269 9.77 19.08 10.41
N LEU A 270 9.58 17.83 10.80
CA LEU A 270 8.82 17.47 11.98
C LEU A 270 9.72 17.59 13.22
N ASN A 271 9.18 18.18 14.28
CA ASN A 271 9.86 18.28 15.56
C ASN A 271 10.11 16.89 16.14
N GLU A 272 11.22 16.72 16.87
CA GLU A 272 11.61 15.42 17.45
C GLU A 272 10.52 14.82 18.34
N ASP A 273 9.78 15.63 19.09
CA ASP A 273 8.70 15.16 19.98
C ASP A 273 7.51 14.53 19.24
N VAL A 274 7.31 14.91 17.97
CA VAL A 274 6.33 14.31 17.05
C VAL A 274 6.95 13.19 16.22
N ALA A 275 8.17 13.38 15.70
CA ALA A 275 8.81 12.44 14.78
C ALA A 275 9.36 11.18 15.47
N GLN A 276 9.78 11.27 16.73
CA GLN A 276 10.34 10.16 17.48
C GLN A 276 9.24 9.35 18.17
N LEU A 277 8.88 8.21 17.58
CA LEU A 277 7.94 7.27 18.19
C LEU A 277 8.57 6.59 19.40
N GLY A 278 7.87 6.62 20.54
CA GLY A 278 8.31 5.93 21.76
C GLY A 278 8.08 4.42 21.64
N ASP A 279 6.91 4.05 21.13
CA ASP A 279 6.50 2.69 20.84
C ASP A 279 5.87 2.62 19.45
N ALA A 280 6.69 2.41 18.41
CA ALA A 280 6.25 2.38 17.01
C ALA A 280 5.15 1.34 16.72
N ALA A 281 5.05 0.30 17.55
CA ALA A 281 4.00 -0.72 17.43
C ALA A 281 2.62 -0.22 17.91
N ASN A 282 2.56 0.88 18.68
CA ASN A 282 1.31 1.45 19.20
C ASN A 282 1.16 2.94 18.95
N GLU A 283 2.04 3.53 18.14
CA GLU A 283 2.02 4.95 17.83
C GLU A 283 2.01 5.18 16.31
N LEU A 284 1.39 6.30 15.92
CA LEU A 284 1.33 6.78 14.55
C LEU A 284 1.47 8.32 14.54
N ILE A 285 1.78 8.89 13.39
CA ILE A 285 1.78 10.35 13.19
C ILE A 285 0.62 10.71 12.26
N VAL A 286 -0.25 11.62 12.68
CA VAL A 286 -1.37 12.14 11.88
C VAL A 286 -1.09 13.59 11.52
N ALA A 287 -1.04 13.91 10.24
CA ALA A 287 -1.04 15.30 9.77
C ALA A 287 -2.44 15.66 9.23
N THR A 288 -3.07 16.65 9.83
CA THR A 288 -4.41 17.12 9.47
C THR A 288 -4.34 18.55 8.90
N PRO A 289 -4.82 18.80 7.68
CA PRO A 289 -4.86 20.13 7.09
C PRO A 289 -5.97 20.99 7.73
N SER A 290 -5.85 22.30 7.63
CA SER A 290 -6.83 23.26 8.15
C SER A 290 -8.17 23.26 7.42
N ASP A 291 -8.22 22.69 6.22
CA ASP A 291 -9.39 22.58 5.35
C ASP A 291 -9.38 21.24 4.59
N ASN A 292 -10.34 21.05 3.69
CA ASN A 292 -10.47 19.82 2.90
C ASN A 292 -9.72 19.89 1.55
N ALA A 293 -8.79 20.84 1.37
CA ALA A 293 -8.03 20.96 0.12
C ALA A 293 -7.02 19.82 -0.05
N PHE A 294 -6.56 19.26 1.07
CA PHE A 294 -5.68 18.11 1.13
C PHE A 294 -6.35 16.98 1.94
N PRO A 295 -6.07 15.71 1.62
CA PRO A 295 -6.40 14.62 2.53
C PRO A 295 -5.49 14.67 3.78
N ARG A 296 -5.95 14.08 4.89
CA ARG A 296 -5.08 13.82 6.04
C ARG A 296 -4.00 12.80 5.68
N VAL A 297 -2.88 12.84 6.40
CA VAL A 297 -1.82 11.83 6.32
C VAL A 297 -1.80 11.00 7.59
N ILE A 298 -1.65 9.68 7.47
CA ILE A 298 -1.37 8.77 8.58
C ILE A 298 -0.05 8.06 8.28
N PHE A 299 0.99 8.38 9.04
CA PHE A 299 2.28 7.71 8.96
C PHE A 299 2.35 6.61 10.03
N ASN A 300 2.53 5.38 9.59
CA ASN A 300 2.69 4.20 10.43
C ASN A 300 4.19 3.96 10.61
N GLY A 301 4.71 4.06 11.84
CA GLY A 301 6.14 3.86 12.08
C GLY A 301 6.58 2.41 12.27
N ALA A 302 5.64 1.47 12.19
CA ALA A 302 5.91 0.05 12.18
C ALA A 302 5.12 -0.63 11.06
N GLU A 303 5.67 -1.73 10.56
CA GLU A 303 5.02 -2.59 9.60
C GLU A 303 3.77 -3.24 10.17
N ILE A 304 2.86 -3.69 9.29
CA ILE A 304 1.58 -4.27 9.72
C ILE A 304 1.83 -5.36 10.75
N ILE A 305 2.76 -6.30 10.50
CA ILE A 305 3.07 -7.43 11.39
C ILE A 305 3.63 -7.05 12.77
N ASP A 306 4.15 -5.83 12.93
CA ASP A 306 4.68 -5.33 14.19
C ASP A 306 3.71 -4.40 14.94
N GLN A 307 2.72 -3.83 14.27
CA GLN A 307 1.70 -3.00 14.92
C GLN A 307 0.75 -3.81 15.84
N ARG A 308 0.40 -3.25 16.99
CA ARG A 308 -0.59 -3.85 17.92
C ARG A 308 -2.01 -3.39 17.58
N LEU A 309 -2.45 -3.73 16.36
CA LEU A 309 -3.81 -3.46 15.90
C LEU A 309 -4.80 -4.35 16.67
N ALA A 310 -5.95 -3.79 17.07
CA ALA A 310 -7.04 -4.55 17.65
C ALA A 310 -7.68 -5.46 16.59
N ALA A 311 -8.14 -6.65 16.98
CA ALA A 311 -8.87 -7.55 16.09
C ALA A 311 -10.15 -6.86 15.55
N PRO A 312 -10.63 -7.18 14.34
CA PRO A 312 -11.77 -6.49 13.71
C PRO A 312 -13.01 -6.34 14.61
N ALA A 313 -13.36 -7.41 15.34
CA ALA A 313 -14.50 -7.42 16.25
C ALA A 313 -14.40 -6.41 17.40
N ASP A 314 -13.18 -6.04 17.80
CA ASP A 314 -12.92 -5.01 18.81
C ASP A 314 -12.69 -3.64 18.15
N ALA A 315 -12.07 -3.62 16.97
CA ALA A 315 -11.65 -2.42 16.27
C ALA A 315 -12.79 -1.60 15.65
N PHE A 316 -13.83 -2.24 15.10
CA PHE A 316 -14.93 -1.52 14.44
C PHE A 316 -16.27 -2.27 14.44
N SER A 317 -17.36 -1.53 14.23
CA SER A 317 -18.67 -2.10 13.92
C SER A 317 -19.06 -1.75 12.50
N ALA A 318 -19.80 -2.64 11.85
CA ALA A 318 -20.33 -2.43 10.51
C ALA A 318 -21.84 -2.70 10.49
N THR A 319 -22.58 -1.87 9.77
CA THR A 319 -24.01 -2.03 9.50
C THR A 319 -24.25 -1.79 8.02
N ALA A 320 -25.11 -2.59 7.41
CA ALA A 320 -25.42 -2.50 6.00
C ALA A 320 -26.93 -2.41 5.78
N GLU A 321 -27.36 -1.50 4.92
CA GLU A 321 -28.77 -1.27 4.62
C GLU A 321 -28.97 -1.18 3.10
N HIS A 322 -30.09 -1.72 2.61
CA HIS A 322 -30.47 -1.57 1.20
C HIS A 322 -30.77 -0.11 0.86
N THR A 323 -30.26 0.34 -0.27
CA THR A 323 -30.56 1.64 -0.89
C THR A 323 -31.36 1.44 -2.18
N ALA A 324 -31.58 2.51 -2.95
CA ALA A 324 -32.36 2.44 -4.18
C ALA A 324 -31.63 1.70 -5.32
N ASP A 325 -30.30 1.73 -5.30
CA ASP A 325 -29.39 1.24 -6.34
C ASP A 325 -28.30 0.29 -5.80
N GLY A 326 -28.47 -0.20 -4.56
CA GLY A 326 -27.59 -1.21 -3.98
C GLY A 326 -27.62 -1.24 -2.45
N VAL A 327 -26.45 -1.11 -1.81
CA VAL A 327 -26.27 -1.22 -0.35
C VAL A 327 -25.37 -0.09 0.16
N GLU A 328 -25.73 0.51 1.29
CA GLU A 328 -24.87 1.42 2.04
C GLU A 328 -24.28 0.69 3.25
N LEU A 329 -22.96 0.50 3.24
CA LEU A 329 -22.20 -0.14 4.32
C LEU A 329 -21.52 0.93 5.19
N THR A 330 -22.05 1.15 6.39
CA THR A 330 -21.46 2.08 7.36
C THR A 330 -20.52 1.34 8.31
N VAL A 331 -19.29 1.82 8.43
CA VAL A 331 -18.28 1.30 9.37
C VAL A 331 -17.89 2.39 10.34
N THR A 332 -17.92 2.09 11.64
CA THR A 332 -17.52 2.99 12.73
C THR A 332 -16.36 2.40 13.52
N ALA A 333 -15.26 3.13 13.57
CA ALA A 333 -14.04 2.75 14.28
C ALA A 333 -14.17 3.01 15.80
N ARG A 334 -13.81 2.00 16.59
CA ARG A 334 -13.58 2.11 18.05
C ARG A 334 -12.09 2.25 18.37
N GLU A 335 -11.25 1.57 17.58
CA GLU A 335 -9.79 1.65 17.60
C GLU A 335 -9.30 2.03 16.19
N TYR A 336 -7.99 2.23 15.99
CA TYR A 336 -7.45 2.42 14.65
C TYR A 336 -7.76 1.24 13.72
N VAL A 337 -8.47 1.53 12.63
CA VAL A 337 -8.78 0.60 11.55
C VAL A 337 -7.90 0.95 10.37
N ARG A 338 -7.00 0.05 9.99
CA ARG A 338 -6.03 0.28 8.93
C ARG A 338 -6.47 -0.41 7.63
N ASP A 339 -6.49 0.34 6.54
CA ASP A 339 -6.70 -0.15 5.17
C ASP A 339 -8.03 -0.93 4.98
N LEU A 340 -9.15 -0.36 5.43
CA LEU A 340 -10.49 -0.95 5.26
C LEU A 340 -10.87 -1.07 3.79
N PHE A 341 -11.32 -2.25 3.38
CA PHE A 341 -11.76 -2.55 2.03
C PHE A 341 -12.90 -3.58 2.03
N CYS A 342 -13.96 -3.32 1.27
CA CYS A 342 -15.06 -4.27 1.07
C CYS A 342 -14.87 -5.00 -0.26
N MET A 343 -14.61 -6.31 -0.20
CA MET A 343 -14.43 -7.20 -1.35
C MET A 343 -15.79 -7.61 -1.92
N VAL A 344 -16.54 -6.62 -2.43
CA VAL A 344 -17.95 -6.74 -2.80
C VAL A 344 -18.25 -7.89 -3.78
N ASP A 345 -17.28 -8.24 -4.61
CA ASP A 345 -17.37 -9.31 -5.61
C ASP A 345 -17.53 -10.71 -5.00
N LYS A 346 -17.23 -10.86 -3.70
CA LYS A 346 -17.49 -12.09 -2.94
C LYS A 346 -18.97 -12.33 -2.63
N VAL A 347 -19.77 -11.26 -2.61
CA VAL A 347 -21.22 -11.32 -2.35
C VAL A 347 -21.98 -11.34 -3.68
N ASP A 348 -21.63 -10.42 -4.57
CA ASP A 348 -22.20 -10.32 -5.91
C ASP A 348 -21.10 -10.02 -6.93
N PRO A 349 -20.84 -10.90 -7.91
CA PRO A 349 -19.79 -10.72 -8.90
C PRO A 349 -20.00 -9.51 -9.82
N ASP A 350 -21.17 -8.88 -9.83
CA ASP A 350 -21.42 -7.64 -10.59
C ASP A 350 -21.39 -6.39 -9.69
N ALA A 351 -21.14 -6.53 -8.38
CA ALA A 351 -21.12 -5.42 -7.44
C ALA A 351 -19.87 -4.54 -7.56
N HIS A 352 -20.05 -3.24 -7.30
CA HIS A 352 -19.00 -2.23 -7.34
C HIS A 352 -19.08 -1.33 -6.11
N VAL A 353 -17.92 -0.98 -5.53
CA VAL A 353 -17.83 -0.01 -4.43
C VAL A 353 -17.15 1.27 -4.92
N GLU A 354 -17.67 2.42 -4.51
CA GLU A 354 -17.14 3.74 -4.91
C GLU A 354 -15.84 4.11 -4.19
N GLU A 355 -15.64 3.57 -2.99
CA GLU A 355 -14.55 3.90 -2.08
C GLU A 355 -13.94 2.66 -1.44
N GLY A 356 -12.67 2.75 -1.08
CA GLY A 356 -11.93 1.64 -0.48
C GLY A 356 -10.54 2.07 -0.05
N MET A 357 -9.84 1.18 0.65
CA MET A 357 -8.51 1.45 1.24
C MET A 357 -8.51 2.62 2.22
N VAL A 358 -9.59 2.73 3.02
CA VAL A 358 -9.78 3.81 3.97
C VAL A 358 -9.21 3.42 5.34
N SER A 359 -8.39 4.28 5.94
CA SER A 359 -7.99 4.11 7.34
C SER A 359 -8.78 5.06 8.24
N LEU A 360 -9.31 4.55 9.35
CA LEU A 360 -10.15 5.29 10.29
C LEU A 360 -9.45 5.40 11.65
N LEU A 361 -9.42 6.61 12.19
CA LEU A 361 -9.01 6.83 13.58
C LEU A 361 -10.19 6.50 14.53
N PRO A 362 -9.91 6.26 15.83
CA PRO A 362 -10.94 6.00 16.83
C PRO A 362 -12.05 7.06 16.82
N GLY A 363 -13.31 6.61 16.78
CA GLY A 363 -14.50 7.45 16.75
C GLY A 363 -14.95 7.89 15.36
N GLU A 364 -14.19 7.60 14.30
CA GLU A 364 -14.55 7.98 12.94
C GLU A 364 -15.48 6.96 12.28
N SER A 365 -16.15 7.39 11.22
CA SER A 365 -17.01 6.52 10.41
C SER A 365 -16.87 6.82 8.93
N VAL A 366 -17.11 5.80 8.11
CA VAL A 366 -17.24 5.89 6.66
C VAL A 366 -18.49 5.15 6.21
N ALA A 367 -19.15 5.66 5.19
CA ALA A 367 -20.24 4.98 4.50
C ALA A 367 -19.75 4.62 3.09
N LEU A 368 -19.69 3.32 2.80
CA LEU A 368 -19.30 2.79 1.50
C LEU A 368 -20.57 2.49 0.71
N HIS A 369 -20.80 3.23 -0.38
CA HIS A 369 -21.88 2.92 -1.31
C HIS A 369 -21.45 1.78 -2.23
N ILE A 370 -22.26 0.72 -2.27
CA ILE A 370 -22.07 -0.47 -3.07
C ILE A 370 -23.21 -0.52 -4.08
N THR A 371 -22.91 -0.36 -5.37
CA THR A 371 -23.87 -0.55 -6.45
C THR A 371 -23.98 -2.03 -6.77
N THR A 372 -25.19 -2.59 -6.71
CA THR A 372 -25.45 -4.02 -6.88
C THR A 372 -26.95 -4.29 -7.11
N ASP A 373 -27.27 -5.35 -7.86
CA ASP A 373 -28.64 -5.88 -7.98
C ASP A 373 -28.93 -6.99 -6.94
N TYR A 374 -28.01 -7.22 -6.00
CA TYR A 374 -28.13 -8.24 -4.96
C TYR A 374 -29.33 -7.98 -4.04
N THR A 375 -30.27 -8.92 -4.00
CA THR A 375 -31.50 -8.81 -3.18
C THR A 375 -31.44 -9.59 -1.87
N GLY A 376 -30.27 -10.11 -1.48
CA GLY A 376 -30.08 -10.88 -0.25
C GLY A 376 -29.98 -10.01 1.00
N ASP A 377 -29.37 -10.54 2.06
CA ASP A 377 -29.15 -9.80 3.30
C ASP A 377 -28.01 -8.79 3.10
N PRO A 378 -28.23 -7.47 3.27
CA PRO A 378 -27.16 -6.49 3.10
C PRO A 378 -25.99 -6.73 4.07
N ALA A 379 -26.23 -7.40 5.21
CA ALA A 379 -25.19 -7.77 6.16
C ALA A 379 -24.13 -8.72 5.57
N ASP A 380 -24.40 -9.37 4.44
CA ASP A 380 -23.40 -10.20 3.73
C ASP A 380 -22.18 -9.37 3.30
N PHE A 381 -22.35 -8.07 2.99
CA PHE A 381 -21.24 -7.15 2.69
C PHE A 381 -20.41 -6.76 3.92
N ALA A 382 -20.94 -6.98 5.12
CA ALA A 382 -20.24 -6.77 6.40
C ALA A 382 -19.60 -8.06 6.95
N ALA A 383 -19.71 -9.19 6.24
CA ALA A 383 -19.12 -10.45 6.66
C ALA A 383 -17.58 -10.36 6.76
N ALA A 384 -16.99 -11.07 7.72
CA ALA A 384 -15.56 -10.95 8.04
C ALA A 384 -14.62 -11.33 6.89
N ASN A 385 -15.07 -12.16 5.95
CA ASN A 385 -14.28 -12.54 4.77
C ASN A 385 -14.47 -11.56 3.58
N VAL A 386 -15.46 -10.65 3.68
CA VAL A 386 -15.81 -9.64 2.67
C VAL A 386 -15.30 -8.26 3.08
N LEU A 387 -15.61 -7.80 4.29
CA LEU A 387 -15.11 -6.54 4.84
C LEU A 387 -13.76 -6.77 5.53
N ARG A 388 -12.69 -6.44 4.82
CA ARG A 388 -11.31 -6.74 5.20
C ARG A 388 -10.56 -5.49 5.63
N THR A 389 -9.54 -5.70 6.45
CA THR A 389 -8.63 -4.67 6.97
C THR A 389 -7.23 -5.25 7.21
N ALA A 390 -6.23 -4.41 7.42
CA ALA A 390 -4.94 -4.88 7.93
C ALA A 390 -5.06 -5.49 9.35
N ASN A 391 -6.10 -5.11 10.12
CA ASN A 391 -6.38 -5.67 11.44
C ASN A 391 -6.67 -7.19 11.38
N ASP A 392 -7.14 -7.73 10.25
CA ASP A 392 -7.42 -9.17 10.08
C ASP A 392 -6.15 -10.04 10.18
N LEU A 393 -4.99 -9.43 9.93
CA LEU A 393 -3.68 -10.09 9.90
C LEU A 393 -3.07 -10.22 11.30
N LYS A 394 -3.78 -9.74 12.33
CA LYS A 394 -3.47 -9.92 13.74
C LYS A 394 -4.34 -11.00 14.33
N ARG A 395 -3.86 -12.25 14.25
CA ARG A 395 -4.48 -13.42 14.86
C ARG A 395 -3.79 -13.81 16.15
#